data_AF-A0A7V7VVW0-F1
#
_entry.id   AF-A0A7V7VVW0-F1
#
_cell.length_a   1.000
_cell.length_b   1.000
_cell.length_c   1.000
_cell.angle_alpha   90.00
_cell.angle_beta   90.00
_cell.angle_gamma   90.00
#
_symmetry.space_group_name_H-M   'P 1'
#
loop_
_entity.id
_entity.type
_entity.pdbx_description
1 polymer ?
#
loop_
_entity_poly.entity_id
_entity_poly.type
_entity_poly.pdbx_seq_one_letter_code
_entity_poly.pdbx_strand_id
1 'polypeptide(L)'
;MTSLKLRHLLLAFVPLTVVGCVTADEVNQDTCSSFGFRPGTDAFANCMMEQSARHEADEQRAQDRIYAQEQRDRERKRERRRREESQIDTRPQFDKDGNPNFDTQGNYVGCHGVGCEVDNPDN
;
A
#
# COMPACT_ATOMS: atom_id res chain seq x y z
N MET A 1 -34.07 -25.86 44.09
CA MET A 1 -33.33 -26.40 42.93
C MET A 1 -32.87 -25.27 42.01
N THR A 2 -31.97 -24.40 42.47
CA THR A 2 -31.51 -23.22 41.70
C THR A 2 -29.98 -23.03 41.67
N SER A 3 -29.21 -23.70 42.54
CA SER A 3 -27.75 -23.55 42.61
C SER A 3 -26.96 -24.31 41.53
N LEU A 4 -27.56 -25.29 40.84
CA LEU A 4 -26.87 -26.07 39.81
C LEU A 4 -26.73 -25.30 38.49
N LYS A 5 -27.72 -24.47 38.13
CA LYS A 5 -27.73 -23.69 36.88
C LYS A 5 -26.76 -22.50 36.91
N LEU A 6 -26.49 -21.91 38.08
CA LEU A 6 -25.56 -20.79 38.22
C LEU A 6 -24.10 -21.23 38.04
N ARG A 7 -23.75 -22.45 38.48
CA ARG A 7 -22.40 -23.02 38.35
C ARG A 7 -22.07 -23.42 36.91
N HIS A 8 -23.07 -23.78 36.11
CA HIS A 8 -22.90 -24.12 34.68
C HIS A 8 -22.88 -22.89 33.77
N LEU A 9 -23.47 -21.76 34.21
CA LEU A 9 -23.38 -20.48 33.48
C LEU A 9 -21.97 -19.87 33.52
N LEU A 10 -21.20 -20.11 34.59
CA LEU A 10 -19.79 -19.68 34.69
C LEU A 10 -18.83 -20.60 33.91
N LEU A 11 -19.18 -21.87 33.74
CA LEU A 11 -18.35 -22.86 33.04
C LEU A 11 -18.47 -22.80 31.50
N ALA A 12 -19.50 -22.14 30.97
CA ALA A 12 -19.73 -22.05 29.53
C ALA A 12 -18.95 -20.90 28.84
N PHE A 13 -18.26 -20.04 29.60
CA PHE A 13 -17.50 -18.89 29.07
C PHE A 13 -15.97 -19.09 29.06
N VAL A 14 -15.48 -20.28 29.38
CA VAL A 14 -14.05 -20.61 29.41
C VAL A 14 -13.84 -21.81 28.47
N PRO A 15 -13.68 -21.59 27.15
CA PRO A 15 -12.32 -21.39 26.65
C PRO A 15 -12.28 -20.59 25.32
N LEU A 16 -11.99 -19.29 25.39
CA LEU A 16 -11.62 -18.52 24.18
C LEU A 16 -10.29 -17.78 24.37
N THR A 17 -9.47 -18.20 25.34
CA THR A 17 -8.26 -17.48 25.75
C THR A 17 -7.05 -18.38 25.76
N VAL A 18 -6.63 -18.91 24.61
CA VAL A 18 -5.19 -19.19 24.39
C VAL A 18 -4.84 -18.94 22.91
N VAL A 19 -4.87 -17.69 22.48
CA VAL A 19 -3.90 -17.25 21.47
C VAL A 19 -2.73 -16.73 22.29
N GLY A 20 -1.76 -17.59 22.59
CA GLY A 20 -0.55 -17.20 23.30
C GLY A 20 0.25 -16.25 22.42
N CYS A 21 0.58 -15.07 22.93
CA CYS A 21 1.60 -14.23 22.32
C CYS A 21 2.93 -14.95 22.49
N VAL A 22 3.51 -15.48 21.41
CA VAL A 22 4.92 -15.88 21.40
C VAL A 22 5.77 -14.64 21.14
N THR A 23 6.86 -14.49 21.87
CA THR A 23 7.82 -13.40 21.64
C THR A 23 8.91 -13.82 20.66
N ALA A 24 9.49 -12.86 19.94
CA ALA A 24 10.60 -13.14 19.02
C ALA A 24 11.80 -13.79 19.75
N ASP A 25 12.03 -13.40 21.00
CA ASP A 25 13.10 -13.97 21.83
C ASP A 25 12.87 -15.45 22.14
N GLU A 26 11.64 -15.87 22.44
CA GLU A 26 11.28 -17.27 22.66
C GLU A 26 11.48 -18.11 21.39
N VAL A 27 11.11 -17.57 20.22
CA VAL A 27 11.30 -18.24 18.93
C VAL A 27 12.78 -18.41 18.59
N ASN A 28 13.59 -17.36 18.82
CA ASN A 28 15.04 -17.42 18.61
C ASN A 28 15.71 -18.39 19.59
N GLN A 29 15.28 -18.38 20.85
CA GLN A 29 15.78 -19.28 21.89
C GLN A 29 15.47 -20.75 21.56
N ASP A 30 14.25 -21.05 21.13
CA ASP A 30 13.85 -22.39 20.69
C ASP A 30 14.68 -22.84 19.48
N THR A 31 14.84 -21.96 18.49
CA THR A 31 15.67 -22.20 17.30
C THR A 31 17.11 -22.56 17.69
N CYS A 32 17.77 -21.74 18.49
CA CYS A 32 19.15 -22.00 18.91
C CYS A 32 19.28 -23.25 19.79
N SER A 33 18.28 -23.54 20.63
CA SER A 33 18.24 -24.76 21.44
C SER A 33 18.05 -26.01 20.56
N SER A 34 17.24 -25.91 19.50
CA SER A 34 16.97 -27.00 18.55
C SER A 34 18.21 -27.40 17.74
N PHE A 35 19.12 -26.44 17.49
CA PHE A 35 20.43 -26.71 16.89
C PHE A 35 21.43 -27.34 17.88
N GLY A 36 21.04 -27.51 19.15
CA GLY A 36 21.84 -28.15 20.18
C GLY A 36 22.70 -27.18 21.01
N PHE A 37 22.56 -25.86 20.82
CA PHE A 37 23.25 -24.89 21.64
C PHE A 37 22.61 -24.79 23.02
N ARG A 38 23.43 -24.75 24.07
CA ARG A 38 22.95 -24.68 25.46
C ARG A 38 22.88 -23.22 25.92
N PRO A 39 21.76 -22.76 26.52
CA PRO A 39 21.66 -21.42 27.08
C PRO A 39 22.80 -21.10 28.05
N GLY A 40 23.31 -19.88 28.00
CA GLY A 40 24.45 -19.43 28.81
C GLY A 40 25.84 -19.79 28.27
N THR A 41 25.91 -20.32 27.04
CA THR A 41 27.20 -20.56 26.34
C THR A 41 27.44 -19.51 25.25
N ASP A 42 28.72 -19.29 24.92
CA ASP A 42 29.09 -18.38 23.83
C ASP A 42 28.50 -18.82 22.48
N ALA A 43 28.42 -20.13 22.24
CA ALA A 43 27.82 -20.67 21.02
C ALA A 43 26.33 -20.32 20.92
N PHE A 44 25.60 -20.37 22.03
CA PHE A 44 24.21 -19.95 22.09
C PHE A 44 24.06 -18.44 21.86
N ALA A 45 24.92 -17.62 22.49
CA ALA A 45 24.91 -16.17 22.28
C ALA A 45 25.18 -15.79 20.82
N ASN A 46 26.14 -16.44 20.17
CA ASN A 46 26.44 -16.24 18.76
C ASN A 46 25.26 -16.62 17.86
N CYS A 47 24.58 -17.74 18.13
CA CYS A 47 23.38 -18.14 17.40
C CYS A 47 22.26 -17.09 17.54
N MET A 48 21.98 -16.62 18.76
CA MET A 48 20.94 -15.61 19.00
C MET A 48 21.24 -14.30 18.27
N MET A 49 22.50 -13.83 18.29
CA MET A 49 22.92 -12.63 17.56
C MET A 49 22.82 -12.78 16.04
N GLU A 50 23.15 -13.97 15.51
CA GLU A 50 23.00 -14.22 14.07
C GLU A 50 21.52 -14.24 13.67
N GLN A 51 20.66 -14.86 14.49
CA GLN A 51 19.23 -14.90 14.22
C GLN A 51 18.61 -13.50 14.27
N SER A 52 18.96 -12.69 15.26
CA SER A 52 18.47 -11.31 15.35
C SER A 52 18.90 -10.49 14.13
N ALA A 53 20.16 -10.60 13.71
CA ALA A 53 20.67 -9.92 12.53
C ALA A 53 19.96 -10.37 11.23
N ARG A 54 19.62 -11.67 11.11
CA ARG A 54 18.83 -12.18 9.98
C ARG A 54 17.42 -11.62 9.98
N HIS A 55 16.76 -11.60 11.14
CA HIS A 55 15.43 -11.02 11.29
C HIS A 55 15.41 -9.54 10.88
N GLU A 56 16.36 -8.74 11.38
CA GLU A 56 16.49 -7.33 11.00
C GLU A 56 16.72 -7.17 9.48
N ALA A 57 17.58 -7.99 8.88
CA ALA A 57 17.83 -7.95 7.44
C ALA A 57 16.59 -8.33 6.61
N ASP A 58 15.81 -9.31 7.06
CA ASP A 58 14.57 -9.71 6.37
C ASP A 58 13.46 -8.66 6.53
N GLU A 59 13.35 -8.02 7.69
CA GLU A 59 12.47 -6.87 7.90
C GLU A 59 12.86 -5.71 6.98
N GLN A 60 14.15 -5.37 6.90
CA GLN A 60 14.64 -4.33 5.98
C GLN A 60 14.30 -4.68 4.52
N ARG A 61 14.59 -5.91 4.08
CA ARG A 61 14.22 -6.37 2.72
C ARG A 61 12.72 -6.31 2.48
N ALA A 62 11.89 -6.64 3.47
CA ALA A 62 10.45 -6.54 3.36
C ALA A 62 10.00 -5.08 3.20
N GLN A 63 10.56 -4.17 4.00
CA GLN A 63 10.30 -2.74 3.91
C GLN A 63 10.74 -2.17 2.55
N ASP A 64 11.92 -2.55 2.06
CA ASP A 64 12.43 -2.13 0.75
C ASP A 64 11.50 -2.57 -0.39
N ARG A 65 10.98 -3.81 -0.33
CA ARG A 65 10.00 -4.31 -1.30
C ARG A 65 8.72 -3.48 -1.29
N ILE A 66 8.21 -3.13 -0.11
CA ILE A 66 7.01 -2.29 0.06
C ILE A 66 7.27 -0.90 -0.52
N TYR A 67 8.37 -0.25 -0.14
CA TYR A 67 8.72 1.08 -0.65
C TYR A 67 8.87 1.09 -2.18
N ALA A 68 9.59 0.12 -2.74
CA ALA A 68 9.76 0.00 -4.18
C ALA A 68 8.42 -0.23 -4.90
N GLN A 69 7.50 -0.99 -4.30
CA GLN A 69 6.15 -1.16 -4.82
C GLN A 69 5.36 0.16 -4.79
N GLU A 70 5.38 0.89 -3.69
CA GLU A 70 4.69 2.19 -3.60
C GLU A 70 5.20 3.19 -4.65
N GLN A 71 6.52 3.24 -4.90
CA GLN A 71 7.08 4.11 -5.93
C GLN A 71 6.55 3.75 -7.32
N ARG A 72 6.55 2.47 -7.68
CA ARG A 72 5.98 1.99 -8.95
C ARG A 72 4.49 2.33 -9.06
N ASP A 73 3.74 2.20 -7.98
CA ASP A 73 2.31 2.48 -7.96
C ASP A 73 2.02 3.98 -8.13
N ARG A 74 2.83 4.84 -7.50
CA ARG A 74 2.78 6.30 -7.68
C ARG A 74 3.11 6.69 -9.12
N GLU A 75 4.12 6.08 -9.73
CA GLU A 75 4.48 6.32 -11.11
C GLU A 75 3.36 5.93 -12.08
N ARG A 76 2.81 4.71 -11.95
CA ARG A 76 1.66 4.27 -12.76
C ARG A 76 0.46 5.21 -12.63
N LYS A 77 0.18 5.71 -11.42
CA LYS A 77 -0.91 6.67 -11.18
C LYS A 77 -0.64 8.02 -11.85
N ARG A 78 0.59 8.52 -11.81
CA ARG A 78 0.99 9.76 -12.49
C ARG A 78 0.86 9.62 -14.01
N GLU A 79 1.33 8.50 -14.56
CA GLU A 79 1.21 8.22 -15.99
C GLU A 79 -0.27 8.13 -16.41
N ARG A 80 -1.10 7.42 -15.65
CA ARG A 80 -2.55 7.37 -15.89
C ARG A 80 -3.16 8.77 -15.93
N ARG A 81 -2.84 9.64 -14.97
CA ARG A 81 -3.30 11.04 -14.97
C ARG A 81 -2.85 11.81 -16.20
N ARG A 82 -1.58 11.67 -16.62
CA ARG A 82 -1.08 12.31 -17.85
C ARG A 82 -1.83 11.83 -19.09
N ARG A 83 -2.10 10.53 -19.19
CA ARG A 83 -2.88 9.96 -20.30
C ARG A 83 -4.33 10.44 -20.29
N GLU A 84 -4.94 10.62 -19.12
CA GLU A 84 -6.27 11.21 -18.99
C GLU A 84 -6.27 12.67 -19.42
N GLU A 85 -5.28 13.45 -18.98
CA GLU A 85 -5.12 14.86 -19.36
C GLU A 85 -4.89 15.02 -20.88
N SER A 86 -4.07 14.17 -21.50
CA SER A 86 -3.87 14.19 -22.96
C SER A 86 -5.11 13.79 -23.76
N GLN A 87 -6.11 13.18 -23.13
CA GLN A 87 -7.39 12.84 -23.77
C GLN A 87 -8.42 13.97 -23.66
N ILE A 88 -8.15 15.01 -22.87
CA ILE A 88 -9.01 16.20 -22.84
C ILE A 88 -8.75 16.97 -24.13
N ASP A 89 -9.78 17.08 -24.96
CA ASP A 89 -9.74 17.94 -26.13
C ASP A 89 -9.66 19.41 -25.67
N THR A 90 -8.51 20.04 -25.89
CA THR A 90 -8.26 21.43 -25.53
C THR A 90 -8.60 22.40 -26.65
N ARG A 91 -9.13 21.91 -27.79
CA ARG A 91 -9.55 22.77 -28.88
C ARG A 91 -10.69 23.70 -28.41
N PRO A 92 -10.69 24.98 -28.80
CA PRO A 92 -11.77 25.90 -28.42
C PRO A 92 -13.13 25.36 -28.87
N GLN A 93 -14.09 25.27 -27.95
CA GLN A 93 -15.44 24.78 -28.25
C GLN A 93 -16.27 25.76 -29.08
N PHE A 94 -16.01 27.06 -28.92
CA PHE A 94 -16.70 28.14 -29.61
C PHE A 94 -15.69 29.10 -30.24
N ASP A 95 -16.10 29.80 -31.30
CA ASP A 95 -15.36 30.92 -31.87
C ASP A 95 -15.60 32.23 -31.09
N LYS A 96 -14.94 33.31 -31.53
CA LYS A 96 -15.06 34.66 -30.93
C LYS A 96 -16.46 35.26 -31.00
N ASP A 97 -17.30 34.77 -31.91
CA ASP A 97 -18.67 35.24 -32.13
C ASP A 97 -19.69 34.35 -31.38
N GLY A 98 -19.22 33.30 -30.71
CA GLY A 98 -20.02 32.37 -29.92
C GLY A 98 -20.58 31.18 -30.71
N ASN A 99 -20.15 30.96 -31.97
CA ASN A 99 -20.60 29.81 -32.75
C ASN A 99 -19.83 28.53 -32.38
N PRO A 100 -20.44 27.35 -32.40
CA PRO A 100 -19.74 26.09 -32.12
C PRO A 100 -18.66 25.77 -33.17
N ASN A 101 -17.48 25.33 -32.72
CA ASN A 101 -16.38 24.88 -33.59
C ASN A 101 -16.47 23.40 -34.00
N PHE A 102 -17.58 22.73 -33.69
CA PHE A 102 -17.83 21.34 -34.05
C PHE A 102 -19.17 21.22 -34.79
N ASP A 103 -19.18 20.47 -35.90
CA ASP A 103 -20.42 20.16 -36.62
C ASP A 103 -21.29 19.12 -35.88
N THR A 104 -22.46 18.80 -36.44
CA THR A 104 -23.38 17.80 -35.86
C THR A 104 -22.84 16.36 -35.88
N GLN A 105 -21.74 16.13 -36.60
CA GLN A 105 -21.05 14.84 -36.69
C GLN A 105 -19.81 14.79 -35.78
N GLY A 106 -19.47 15.89 -35.10
CA GLY A 106 -18.34 16.00 -34.19
C GLY A 106 -17.01 16.33 -34.88
N ASN A 107 -17.02 16.73 -36.16
CA ASN A 107 -15.81 17.19 -36.84
C ASN A 107 -15.49 18.63 -36.43
N TYR A 108 -14.22 18.92 -36.20
CA TYR A 108 -13.77 20.28 -35.91
C TYR A 108 -13.83 21.13 -37.18
N VAL A 109 -14.63 22.19 -37.15
CA VAL A 109 -14.84 23.17 -38.22
C VAL A 109 -14.27 24.56 -37.88
N GLY A 110 -13.57 24.66 -36.76
CA GLY A 110 -12.92 25.90 -36.33
C GLY A 110 -11.72 26.30 -37.20
N CYS A 111 -11.18 27.48 -36.90
CA CYS A 111 -10.04 28.07 -37.61
C CYS A 111 -8.79 27.14 -37.56
N HIS A 112 -8.10 26.98 -38.70
CA HIS A 112 -6.90 26.16 -38.82
C HIS A 112 -5.65 27.04 -38.94
N GLY A 113 -4.73 26.96 -37.97
CA GLY A 113 -3.40 27.60 -38.04
C GLY A 113 -2.99 28.35 -36.76
N VAL A 114 -1.78 28.92 -36.78
CA VAL A 114 -1.13 29.65 -35.65
C VAL A 114 -1.73 31.04 -35.34
N GLY A 115 -2.90 31.38 -35.89
CA GLY A 115 -3.57 32.68 -35.70
C GLY A 115 -4.96 32.58 -35.06
N CYS A 116 -5.32 31.41 -34.54
CA CYS A 116 -6.61 31.12 -33.93
C CYS A 116 -6.50 30.96 -32.39
N GLU A 117 -5.32 31.19 -31.80
CA GLU A 117 -5.17 31.34 -30.36
C GLU A 117 -6.03 32.52 -29.93
N VAL A 118 -7.07 32.22 -29.14
CA VAL A 118 -7.86 33.25 -28.48
C VAL A 118 -6.92 33.85 -27.43
N ASP A 119 -6.48 35.08 -27.62
CA ASP A 119 -5.79 35.82 -26.56
C ASP A 119 -6.67 35.77 -25.31
N ASN A 120 -6.12 35.33 -24.17
CA ASN A 120 -6.84 35.37 -22.90
C ASN A 120 -7.19 36.85 -22.62
N PRO A 121 -8.47 37.23 -22.48
CA PRO A 121 -8.90 38.64 -22.49
C PRO A 121 -8.56 39.44 -21.21
N ASP A 122 -7.55 39.02 -20.44
CA ASP A 122 -7.13 39.65 -19.18
C ASP A 122 -5.82 40.47 -19.30
N ASN A 123 -5.58 41.15 -20.43
CA ASN A 123 -4.62 42.26 -20.52
C ASN A 123 -5.30 43.52 -21.07
#